data_AF-A0A947MV97-F1
#
_entry.id   AF-A0A947MV97-F1
#
_cell.length_a   1.000
_cell.length_b   1.000
_cell.length_c   1.000
_cell.angle_alpha   90.00
_cell.angle_beta   90.00
_cell.angle_gamma   90.00
#
_symmetry.space_group_name_H-M   'P 1'
#
loop_
_entity.id
_entity.type
_entity.pdbx_description
1 polymer ?
#
loop_
_entity_poly.entity_id
_entity_poly.type
_entity_poly.pdbx_seq_one_letter_code
_entity_poly.pdbx_strand_id
1 'polypeptide(L)'
;MALTAVVWILLLYHTGIGVLSIFFPAVTADVSSAFYGTRLTLDAQSEYMLKALGMYALFVACILGIAARDLRRYRALLLAVAGLQVLRALSRLVYYDVLSTGLEVSAARNAINVTLLLIEAAVLVACSRPLLRRGAEE
;
A
#
# COMPACT_ATOMS: atom_id res chain seq x y z
N MET A 1 18.48 7.02 -6.98
CA MET A 1 17.60 8.21 -6.98
C MET A 1 16.13 7.82 -7.16
N ALA A 2 15.74 7.15 -8.26
CA ALA A 2 14.34 6.74 -8.48
C ALA A 2 13.74 5.88 -7.35
N LEU A 3 14.43 4.82 -6.91
CA LEU A 3 13.95 3.96 -5.79
C LEU A 3 13.73 4.75 -4.50
N THR A 4 14.66 5.63 -4.17
CA THR A 4 14.59 6.48 -2.99
C THR A 4 13.32 7.34 -3.04
N ALA A 5 13.05 8.00 -4.17
CA ALA A 5 11.82 8.77 -4.35
C ALA A 5 10.56 7.92 -4.18
N VAL A 6 10.53 6.72 -4.79
CA VAL A 6 9.38 5.79 -4.65
C VAL A 6 9.15 5.39 -3.20
N VAL A 7 10.21 5.01 -2.48
CA VAL A 7 10.10 4.62 -1.06
C VAL A 7 9.63 5.80 -0.19
N TRP A 8 10.11 7.02 -0.45
CA TRP A 8 9.64 8.22 0.26
C TRP A 8 8.19 8.56 -0.04
N ILE A 9 7.75 8.45 -1.30
CA ILE A 9 6.35 8.65 -1.68
C ILE A 9 5.46 7.63 -0.96
N LEU A 10 5.84 6.35 -0.99
CA LEU A 10 5.10 5.29 -0.30
C LEU A 10 5.07 5.50 1.22
N LEU A 11 6.19 5.94 1.81
CA LEU A 11 6.28 6.26 3.23
C LEU A 11 5.30 7.38 3.60
N LEU A 12 5.30 8.49 2.85
CA LEU A 12 4.40 9.62 3.09
C LEU A 12 2.94 9.22 2.91
N TYR A 13 2.63 8.48 1.84
CA TYR A 13 1.28 7.99 1.57
C TYR A 13 0.77 7.10 2.71
N HIS A 14 1.54 6.08 3.13
CA HIS A 14 1.12 5.15 4.19
C HIS A 14 1.05 5.86 5.56
N THR A 15 1.92 6.82 5.83
CA THR A 15 1.85 7.65 7.04
C THR A 15 0.58 8.49 7.05
N GLY A 16 0.32 9.22 5.96
CA GLY A 16 -0.84 10.09 5.83
C GLY A 16 -2.15 9.33 5.95
N ILE A 17 -2.34 8.28 5.14
CA ILE A 17 -3.54 7.43 5.21
C ILE A 17 -3.65 6.74 6.57
N GLY A 18 -2.55 6.29 7.17
CA GLY A 18 -2.55 5.66 8.49
C GLY A 18 -3.05 6.61 9.58
N VAL A 19 -2.51 7.82 9.65
CA VAL A 19 -2.93 8.87 10.60
C VAL A 19 -4.40 9.24 10.36
N LEU A 20 -4.79 9.52 9.11
CA LEU A 20 -6.16 9.88 8.78
C LEU A 20 -7.14 8.77 9.18
N SER A 21 -6.83 7.50 8.89
CA SER A 21 -7.72 6.36 9.20
C SER A 21 -7.93 6.16 10.69
N ILE A 22 -6.94 6.50 11.53
CA ILE A 22 -7.03 6.33 12.98
C ILE A 22 -7.82 7.47 13.63
N PHE A 23 -7.50 8.72 13.27
CA PHE A 23 -8.00 9.90 13.97
C PHE A 23 -9.17 10.58 13.26
N PHE A 24 -9.30 10.40 11.95
CA PHE A 24 -10.30 11.08 11.11
C PHE A 24 -10.99 10.11 10.11
N PRO A 25 -11.71 9.06 10.59
CA PRO A 25 -12.36 8.07 9.71
C PRO A 25 -13.24 8.66 8.59
N ALA A 26 -13.98 9.74 8.87
CA ALA A 26 -14.79 10.46 7.90
C ALA A 26 -13.97 10.97 6.72
N VAL A 27 -12.84 11.62 7.01
CA VAL A 27 -11.92 12.12 5.97
C VAL A 27 -11.34 10.97 5.16
N THR A 28 -11.00 9.86 5.81
CA THR A 28 -10.52 8.67 5.08
C THR A 28 -11.59 8.07 4.18
N ALA A 29 -12.87 8.06 4.60
CA ALA A 29 -13.97 7.59 3.75
C ALA A 29 -14.11 8.47 2.50
N ASP A 30 -14.03 9.79 2.65
CA ASP A 30 -14.09 10.75 1.53
C ASP A 30 -12.92 10.57 0.57
N VAL A 31 -11.70 10.48 1.10
CA VAL A 31 -10.49 10.20 0.31
C VAL A 31 -10.62 8.85 -0.40
N SER A 32 -11.10 7.82 0.29
CA SER A 32 -11.27 6.49 -0.30
C SER A 32 -12.30 6.51 -1.43
N SER A 33 -13.41 7.23 -1.25
CA SER A 33 -14.41 7.44 -2.30
C SER A 33 -13.81 8.14 -3.52
N ALA A 34 -13.05 9.22 -3.32
CA ALA A 34 -12.44 9.98 -4.42
C ALA A 34 -11.40 9.16 -5.21
N PHE A 35 -10.52 8.42 -4.54
CA PHE A 35 -9.42 7.71 -5.19
C PHE A 35 -9.82 6.30 -5.63
N TYR A 36 -10.47 5.54 -4.76
CA TYR A 36 -10.80 4.13 -4.98
C TYR A 36 -12.21 3.91 -5.55
N GLY A 37 -13.07 4.93 -5.52
CA GLY A 37 -14.48 4.79 -5.94
C GLY A 37 -15.30 3.96 -4.96
N THR A 38 -14.87 3.84 -3.70
CA THR A 38 -15.55 3.06 -2.67
C THR A 38 -16.66 3.89 -2.02
N ARG A 39 -17.81 3.28 -1.75
CA ARG A 39 -18.76 3.83 -0.79
C ARG A 39 -18.61 3.12 0.54
N LEU A 40 -18.05 3.85 1.51
CA LEU A 40 -17.90 3.34 2.87
C LEU A 40 -18.96 3.98 3.77
N THR A 41 -19.91 3.18 4.22
CA THR A 41 -20.84 3.60 5.29
C THR A 41 -20.10 3.51 6.61
N LEU A 42 -19.98 4.64 7.32
CA LEU A 42 -19.32 4.69 8.62
C LEU A 42 -20.31 4.37 9.73
N ASP A 43 -20.29 3.11 10.14
CA ASP A 43 -20.87 2.61 11.38
C ASP A 43 -19.75 2.27 12.39
N ALA A 44 -20.12 1.88 13.62
CA ALA A 44 -19.15 1.56 14.66
C ALA A 44 -18.17 0.42 14.26
N GLN A 45 -18.64 -0.54 13.45
CA GLN A 45 -17.83 -1.67 13.02
C GLN A 45 -16.81 -1.26 11.97
N SER A 46 -17.25 -0.58 10.90
CA SER A 46 -16.40 -0.09 9.82
C SER A 46 -15.41 0.96 10.30
N GLU A 47 -15.79 1.85 11.24
CA GLU A 47 -14.85 2.77 11.87
C GLU A 47 -13.74 2.03 12.63
N TYR A 48 -14.10 0.99 13.39
CA TYR A 48 -13.13 0.17 14.10
C TYR A 48 -12.19 -0.56 13.13
N MET A 49 -12.74 -1.14 12.06
CA MET A 49 -11.95 -1.79 11.01
C MET A 49 -11.02 -0.78 10.31
N LEU A 50 -11.47 0.44 10.08
CA LEU A 50 -10.66 1.48 9.45
C LEU A 50 -9.47 1.89 10.32
N LYS A 51 -9.66 1.97 11.65
CA LYS A 51 -8.56 2.18 12.61
C LYS A 51 -7.53 1.05 12.55
N ALA A 52 -7.99 -0.20 12.47
CA ALA A 52 -7.10 -1.35 12.31
C ALA A 52 -6.30 -1.29 11.00
N LEU A 53 -6.96 -0.93 9.89
CA LEU A 53 -6.30 -0.71 8.61
C LEU A 53 -5.30 0.45 8.67
N GLY A 54 -5.64 1.51 9.39
CA GLY A 54 -4.75 2.65 9.65
C GLY A 54 -3.49 2.26 10.42
N MET A 55 -3.62 1.46 11.48
CA MET A 55 -2.47 0.94 12.24
C MET A 55 -1.58 0.06 11.36
N TYR A 56 -2.17 -0.78 10.51
CA TYR A 56 -1.42 -1.54 9.52
C TYR A 56 -0.67 -0.64 8.54
N ALA A 57 -1.30 0.43 8.03
CA ALA A 57 -0.63 1.39 7.14
C ALA A 57 0.55 2.08 7.84
N LEU A 58 0.40 2.48 9.11
CA LEU A 58 1.50 3.04 9.91
C LEU A 58 2.63 2.04 10.13
N PHE A 59 2.32 0.77 10.36
CA PHE A 59 3.34 -0.27 10.50
C PHE A 59 4.16 -0.43 9.20
N VAL A 60 3.48 -0.44 8.04
CA VAL A 60 4.15 -0.45 6.73
C VAL A 60 5.00 0.82 6.55
N ALA A 61 4.50 1.98 6.97
CA ALA A 61 5.27 3.23 6.97
C ALA A 61 6.54 3.11 7.83
N CYS A 62 6.49 2.51 9.02
CA CYS A 62 7.68 2.26 9.83
C CYS A 62 8.71 1.39 9.11
N ILE A 63 8.26 0.30 8.47
CA ILE A 63 9.14 -0.59 7.68
C ILE A 63 9.80 0.18 6.53
N LEU A 64 9.02 0.97 5.78
CA LEU A 64 9.53 1.80 4.70
C LEU A 64 10.49 2.88 5.20
N GLY A 65 10.24 3.48 6.36
CA GLY A 65 11.11 4.47 6.99
C GLY A 65 12.45 3.89 7.42
N ILE A 66 12.47 2.65 7.92
CA ILE A 66 13.72 1.92 8.21
C ILE A 66 14.47 1.64 6.90
N ALA A 67 13.77 1.13 5.89
CA ALA A 67 14.37 0.82 4.60
C ALA A 67 14.91 2.06 3.88
N ALA A 68 14.26 3.22 4.03
CA ALA A 68 14.66 4.48 3.42
C ALA A 68 16.05 4.98 3.86
N ARG A 69 16.51 4.59 5.07
CA ARG A 69 17.83 4.97 5.60
C ARG A 69 18.98 4.30 4.83
N ASP A 70 18.79 3.05 4.44
CA ASP A 70 19.75 2.29 3.65
C ASP A 70 19.03 1.20 2.83
N LEU A 71 18.73 1.54 1.59
CA LEU A 71 18.00 0.67 0.67
C LEU A 71 18.78 -0.60 0.32
N ARG A 72 20.13 -0.60 0.42
CA ARG A 72 20.96 -1.77 0.11
C ARG A 72 20.90 -2.76 1.25
N ARG A 73 21.12 -2.28 2.47
CA ARG A 73 21.11 -3.08 3.69
C ARG A 73 19.73 -3.69 3.96
N TYR A 74 18.66 -2.93 3.75
CA TYR A 74 17.30 -3.34 4.09
C TYR A 74 16.48 -3.86 2.90
N ARG A 75 17.15 -4.41 1.87
CA ARG A 75 16.49 -4.95 0.67
C ARG A 75 15.38 -5.97 0.96
N ALA A 76 15.57 -6.80 2.00
CA ALA A 76 14.59 -7.82 2.38
C ALA A 76 13.26 -7.18 2.82
N LEU A 77 13.31 -6.02 3.47
CA LEU A 77 12.11 -5.27 3.86
C LEU A 77 11.38 -4.73 2.61
N LEU A 78 12.11 -4.23 1.62
CA LEU A 78 11.52 -3.77 0.36
C LEU A 78 10.86 -4.92 -0.42
N LEU A 79 11.48 -6.09 -0.44
CA LEU A 79 10.90 -7.30 -1.06
C LEU A 79 9.67 -7.80 -0.30
N ALA A 80 9.67 -7.71 1.04
CA ALA A 80 8.49 -8.04 1.84
C ALA A 80 7.32 -7.09 1.53
N VAL A 81 7.58 -5.78 1.41
CA VAL A 81 6.56 -4.80 0.99
C VAL A 81 6.08 -5.10 -0.44
N ALA A 82 6.98 -5.43 -1.37
CA ALA A 82 6.59 -5.81 -2.73
C ALA A 82 5.69 -7.05 -2.74
N GLY A 83 6.05 -8.09 -1.98
CA GLY A 83 5.23 -9.30 -1.81
C GLY A 83 3.86 -8.98 -1.21
N LEU A 84 3.81 -8.07 -0.23
CA LEU A 84 2.56 -7.59 0.35
C LEU A 84 1.67 -6.88 -0.68
N GLN A 85 2.23 -6.06 -1.58
CA GLN A 85 1.43 -5.45 -2.66
C GLN A 85 0.89 -6.49 -3.65
N VAL A 86 1.68 -7.53 -3.98
CA VAL A 86 1.20 -8.64 -4.81
C VAL A 86 0.05 -9.38 -4.13
N LEU A 87 0.19 -9.70 -2.84
CA LEU A 87 -0.88 -10.33 -2.06
C LEU A 87 -2.14 -9.45 -2.03
N ARG A 88 -1.98 -8.13 -1.87
CA ARG A 88 -3.12 -7.19 -1.93
C ARG A 88 -3.78 -7.19 -3.30
N ALA A 89 -3.00 -7.18 -4.38
CA ALA A 89 -3.53 -7.25 -5.74
C ALA A 89 -4.32 -8.54 -5.97
N LEU A 90 -3.78 -9.69 -5.55
CA LEU A 90 -4.44 -10.98 -5.63
C LEU A 90 -5.72 -11.03 -4.79
N SER A 91 -5.69 -10.54 -3.55
CA SER A 91 -6.88 -10.47 -2.70
C SER A 91 -7.99 -9.63 -3.36
N ARG A 92 -7.65 -8.54 -4.05
CA ARG A 92 -8.65 -7.73 -4.78
C ARG A 92 -9.25 -8.42 -5.99
N LEU A 93 -8.54 -9.37 -6.59
CA LEU A 93 -9.04 -10.19 -7.69
C LEU A 93 -9.90 -11.36 -7.16
N VAL A 94 -9.39 -12.08 -6.16
CA VAL A 94 -10.07 -13.25 -5.56
C VAL A 94 -11.35 -12.83 -4.85
N TYR A 95 -11.32 -11.73 -4.11
CA TYR A 95 -12.47 -11.23 -3.35
C TYR A 95 -13.15 -10.04 -4.04
N TYR A 96 -13.13 -9.99 -5.39
CA TYR A 96 -13.76 -8.90 -6.12
C TYR A 96 -15.26 -8.78 -5.83
N ASP A 97 -15.97 -9.90 -5.71
CA ASP A 97 -17.42 -9.90 -5.42
C ASP A 97 -17.75 -9.24 -4.08
N VAL A 98 -16.89 -9.41 -3.08
CA VAL A 98 -17.04 -8.74 -1.78
C VAL A 98 -16.80 -7.24 -1.91
N LEU A 99 -15.82 -6.83 -2.73
CA LEU A 99 -15.53 -5.41 -2.99
C LEU A 99 -16.63 -4.73 -3.82
N SER A 100 -17.20 -5.42 -4.79
CA SER A 100 -18.22 -4.87 -5.68
C SER A 100 -19.58 -4.78 -5.01
N THR A 101 -19.97 -5.78 -4.20
CA THR A 101 -21.24 -5.77 -3.47
C THR A 101 -21.17 -4.99 -2.17
N GLY A 102 -20.06 -5.09 -1.43
CA GLY A 102 -19.92 -4.47 -0.10
C GLY A 102 -19.43 -3.02 -0.13
N LEU A 103 -18.61 -2.63 -1.12
CA LEU A 103 -18.02 -1.29 -1.22
C LEU A 103 -18.37 -0.56 -2.53
N GLU A 104 -19.26 -1.14 -3.35
CA GLU A 104 -19.71 -0.61 -4.64
C GLU A 104 -18.55 -0.27 -5.61
N VAL A 105 -17.43 -1.00 -5.52
CA VAL A 105 -16.26 -0.72 -6.37
C VAL A 105 -16.46 -1.27 -7.78
N SER A 106 -16.45 -0.39 -8.78
CA SER A 106 -16.55 -0.78 -10.19
C SER A 106 -15.37 -1.63 -10.66
N ALA A 107 -15.60 -2.52 -11.63
CA ALA A 107 -14.57 -3.39 -12.18
C ALA A 107 -13.38 -2.60 -12.74
N ALA A 108 -13.66 -1.50 -13.44
CA ALA A 108 -12.64 -0.61 -13.99
C ALA A 108 -11.76 0.01 -12.89
N ARG A 109 -12.36 0.52 -11.80
CA ARG A 109 -11.60 1.06 -10.65
C ARG A 109 -10.79 -0.04 -9.97
N ASN A 110 -11.35 -1.24 -9.80
CA ASN A 110 -10.61 -2.36 -9.23
C ASN A 110 -9.39 -2.74 -10.09
N ALA A 111 -9.56 -2.82 -11.41
CA ALA A 111 -8.47 -3.13 -12.34
C ALA A 111 -7.34 -2.09 -12.29
N ILE A 112 -7.67 -0.79 -12.19
CA ILE A 112 -6.67 0.28 -11.99
C ILE A 112 -5.90 0.04 -10.68
N ASN A 113 -6.60 -0.21 -9.58
CA ASN A 113 -5.96 -0.45 -8.28
C ASN A 113 -5.05 -1.68 -8.28
N VAL A 114 -5.50 -2.78 -8.87
CA VAL A 114 -4.69 -4.00 -9.05
C VAL A 114 -3.44 -3.68 -9.87
N THR A 115 -3.59 -2.95 -10.97
CA THR A 115 -2.47 -2.56 -11.83
C THR A 115 -1.46 -1.70 -11.09
N LEU A 116 -1.92 -0.69 -10.33
CA LEU A 116 -1.05 0.16 -9.52
C LEU A 116 -0.26 -0.63 -8.47
N LEU A 117 -0.93 -1.55 -7.75
CA LEU A 117 -0.27 -2.41 -6.77
C LEU A 117 0.81 -3.30 -7.41
N LEU A 118 0.55 -3.85 -8.60
CA LEU A 118 1.52 -4.66 -9.33
C LEU A 118 2.68 -3.82 -9.86
N ILE A 119 2.43 -2.59 -10.32
CA ILE A 119 3.48 -1.65 -10.73
C ILE A 119 4.37 -1.29 -9.53
N GLU A 120 3.79 -0.97 -8.37
CA GLU A 120 4.55 -0.70 -7.15
C GLU A 120 5.45 -1.88 -6.78
N ALA A 121 4.90 -3.10 -6.78
CA ALA A 121 5.67 -4.32 -6.52
C ALA A 121 6.81 -4.49 -7.54
N ALA A 122 6.51 -4.33 -8.84
CA ALA A 122 7.50 -4.47 -9.90
C ALA A 122 8.63 -3.43 -9.79
N VAL A 123 8.31 -2.18 -9.46
CA VAL A 123 9.29 -1.12 -9.24
C VAL A 123 10.17 -1.44 -8.04
N LEU A 124 9.58 -1.84 -6.91
CA LEU A 124 10.34 -2.22 -5.71
C LEU A 124 11.30 -3.39 -5.99
N VAL A 125 10.88 -4.41 -6.75
CA VAL A 125 11.72 -5.54 -7.15
C VAL A 125 12.78 -5.14 -8.16
N ALA A 126 12.41 -4.44 -9.23
CA ALA A 126 13.32 -4.05 -10.30
C ALA A 126 14.44 -3.15 -9.78
N CYS A 127 14.11 -2.20 -8.91
CA CYS A 127 15.08 -1.29 -8.34
C CYS A 127 15.94 -1.91 -7.22
N SER A 128 15.54 -3.05 -6.64
CA SER A 128 16.36 -3.78 -5.67
C SER A 128 17.34 -4.78 -6.32
N ARG A 129 17.15 -5.14 -7.61
CA ARG A 129 18.07 -6.03 -8.36
C ARG A 129 19.50 -5.49 -8.56
N PRO A 130 19.74 -4.21 -8.95
CA PRO A 130 21.10 -3.68 -9.13
C PRO A 130 21.93 -3.72 -7.85
N LEU A 131 21.27 -3.71 -6.68
CA LEU A 131 21.93 -3.79 -5.38
C LEU A 131 22.47 -5.20 -5.09
N LEU A 132 21.88 -6.25 -5.69
CA LEU A 132 22.36 -7.62 -5.58
C LEU A 132 23.65 -7.84 -6.37
N ARG A 133 23.74 -7.29 -7.59
CA ARG A 133 24.92 -7.49 -8.45
C ARG A 133 26.18 -6.87 -7.88
N ARG A 134 26.10 -5.63 -7.37
CA ARG A 134 27.26 -4.91 -6.82
C ARG A 134 27.81 -5.49 -5.51
N GLY A 135 26.98 -6.17 -4.70
CA GLY A 135 27.44 -6.81 -3.47
C GLY A 135 28.06 -8.19 -3.69
N ALA A 136 28.04 -8.72 -4.91
CA ALA A 136 28.74 -9.96 -5.28
C ALA A 136 30.12 -9.69 -5.91
N GLU A 137 30.44 -8.43 -6.19
CA GLU A 137 31.70 -7.96 -6.78
C GLU A 137 32.65 -7.33 -5.74
N GLU A 138 32.19 -7.16 -4.49
CA GLU A 138 32.95 -6.71 -3.31
C GLU A 138 33.31 -7.91 -2.43
#